data_AF-A0A8H6GH07-F1
#
_entry.id   AF-A0A8H6GH07-F1
#
_cell.length_a   1.000
_cell.length_b   1.000
_cell.length_c   1.000
_cell.angle_alpha   90.00
_cell.angle_beta   90.00
_cell.angle_gamma   90.00
#
_symmetry.space_group_name_H-M   'P 1'
#
loop_
_entity.id
_entity.type
_entity.pdbx_description
1 polymer ?
#
loop_
_entity_poly.entity_id
_entity_poly.type
_entity_poly.pdbx_seq_one_letter_code
_entity_poly.pdbx_strand_id
1 'polypeptide(L)'
;MPETMCSVYLIMICQGWLGRDDDPTTSHGQGLAYLLKAAARENWKAGFETDMLLTFCVPVIIESISNPKVRLEKWFWDMLDNFKKNNPPSTPESAKAQQDGQDAGGIPSLSIRNLGRLPDFINDPELHRMEITCAYHRLCRDLRKLSEIVKAVTWAPGFSPTPMQLRLSRSYNSAYSVLLTVLVIIGQLMQAFDPYNLALVGEAALCSSEVVSLAHRISQYRPLGASHVPLTLAIAWAATDEPGMKRQLEETLEEYQQDWTVTQWMKVGYWWTDKFAELRGRLAPRVSQEEEEMLIRRGEGVELKGQQPADECCVM
;
A
#
# COMPACT_ATOMS: atom_id res chain seq x y z
N MET A 1 -29.82 3.85 -10.45
CA MET A 1 -28.34 3.86 -10.68
C MET A 1 -27.62 3.61 -9.35
N PRO A 2 -27.93 4.35 -8.26
CA PRO A 2 -27.37 4.08 -6.93
C PRO A 2 -27.58 2.64 -6.44
N GLU A 3 -28.78 2.09 -6.65
CA GLU A 3 -29.14 0.74 -6.25
C GLU A 3 -28.29 -0.29 -6.99
N THR A 4 -28.11 -0.11 -8.32
CA THR A 4 -27.26 -0.94 -9.16
C THR A 4 -25.80 -0.89 -8.71
N MET A 5 -25.30 0.30 -8.38
CA MET A 5 -23.93 0.50 -7.87
C MET A 5 -23.72 -0.22 -6.53
N CYS A 6 -24.62 -0.02 -5.57
CA CYS A 6 -24.58 -0.73 -4.29
C CYS A 6 -24.63 -2.24 -4.46
N SER A 7 -25.53 -2.75 -5.32
CA SER A 7 -25.63 -4.18 -5.61
C SER A 7 -24.33 -4.72 -6.20
N VAL A 8 -23.74 -4.04 -7.19
CA VAL A 8 -22.46 -4.46 -7.81
C VAL A 8 -21.33 -4.47 -6.77
N TYR A 9 -21.26 -3.47 -5.89
CA TYR A 9 -20.26 -3.41 -4.84
C TYR A 9 -20.40 -4.52 -3.81
N LEU A 10 -21.63 -4.79 -3.36
CA LEU A 10 -21.92 -5.88 -2.43
C LEU A 10 -21.59 -7.23 -3.07
N ILE A 11 -21.93 -7.43 -4.35
CA ILE A 11 -21.56 -8.65 -5.08
C ILE A 11 -20.03 -8.80 -5.14
N MET A 12 -19.31 -7.75 -5.52
CA MET A 12 -17.84 -7.79 -5.61
C MET A 12 -17.20 -8.14 -4.26
N ILE A 13 -17.63 -7.51 -3.17
CA ILE A 13 -17.08 -7.77 -1.84
C ILE A 13 -17.38 -9.21 -1.40
N CYS A 14 -18.62 -9.66 -1.62
CA CYS A 14 -19.04 -10.99 -1.22
C CYS A 14 -18.46 -12.09 -2.10
N GLN A 15 -18.03 -11.81 -3.32
CA GLN A 15 -17.52 -12.80 -4.26
C GLN A 15 -16.25 -13.51 -3.75
N GLY A 16 -15.38 -12.80 -3.03
CA GLY A 16 -14.21 -13.44 -2.42
C GLY A 16 -14.57 -14.46 -1.33
N TRP A 17 -15.75 -14.34 -0.71
CA TRP A 17 -16.24 -15.25 0.33
C TRP A 17 -17.18 -16.33 -0.19
N LEU A 18 -18.03 -15.98 -1.17
CA LEU A 18 -19.16 -16.80 -1.62
C LEU A 18 -19.01 -17.34 -3.06
N GLY A 19 -18.00 -16.87 -3.80
CA GLY A 19 -17.80 -17.31 -5.18
C GLY A 19 -17.31 -18.76 -5.29
N ARG A 20 -17.35 -19.29 -6.50
CA ARG A 20 -16.80 -20.61 -6.85
C ARG A 20 -15.61 -20.40 -7.79
N ASP A 21 -14.61 -21.30 -7.70
CA ASP A 21 -13.34 -21.24 -8.46
C ASP A 21 -13.52 -21.21 -9.99
N ASP A 22 -14.68 -21.64 -10.46
CA ASP A 22 -15.03 -21.96 -11.84
C ASP A 22 -15.74 -20.83 -12.60
N ASP A 23 -15.79 -19.60 -12.05
CA ASP A 23 -16.36 -18.45 -12.76
C ASP A 23 -15.27 -17.64 -13.50
N PRO A 24 -15.19 -17.71 -14.86
CA PRO A 24 -14.22 -16.98 -15.65
C PRO A 24 -14.63 -15.50 -15.71
N THR A 25 -14.42 -14.79 -14.62
CA THR A 25 -14.96 -13.44 -14.49
C THR A 25 -14.07 -12.43 -15.20
N THR A 26 -14.68 -11.69 -16.13
CA THR A 26 -14.26 -10.32 -16.42
C THR A 26 -13.93 -9.66 -15.09
N SER A 27 -12.71 -9.14 -14.87
CA SER A 27 -12.35 -8.64 -13.55
C SER A 27 -13.40 -7.62 -13.12
N HIS A 28 -14.06 -7.87 -11.99
CA HIS A 28 -15.14 -7.00 -11.51
C HIS A 28 -14.63 -5.56 -11.30
N GLY A 29 -13.31 -5.39 -11.11
CA GLY A 29 -12.62 -4.11 -11.16
C GLY A 29 -12.75 -3.37 -12.50
N GLN A 30 -12.71 -4.06 -13.65
CA GLN A 30 -13.02 -3.43 -14.96
C GLN A 30 -14.48 -2.98 -15.03
N GLY A 31 -15.41 -3.79 -14.53
CA GLY A 31 -16.83 -3.43 -14.46
C GLY A 31 -17.07 -2.19 -13.59
N LEU A 32 -16.44 -2.14 -12.41
CA LEU A 32 -16.48 -0.97 -11.54
C LEU A 32 -15.82 0.25 -12.19
N ALA A 33 -14.68 0.09 -12.87
CA ALA A 33 -14.04 1.18 -13.58
C ALA A 33 -14.96 1.76 -14.66
N TYR A 34 -15.67 0.92 -15.40
CA TYR A 34 -16.67 1.35 -16.37
C TYR A 34 -17.82 2.11 -15.71
N LEU A 35 -18.39 1.57 -14.63
CA LEU A 35 -19.49 2.22 -13.89
C LEU A 35 -19.05 3.56 -13.28
N LEU A 36 -17.85 3.61 -12.71
CA LEU A 36 -17.28 4.82 -12.11
C LEU A 36 -17.00 5.88 -13.18
N LYS A 37 -16.49 5.48 -14.36
CA LYS A 37 -16.29 6.36 -15.52
C LYS A 37 -17.61 6.86 -16.11
N ALA A 38 -18.67 6.04 -16.10
CA ALA A 38 -20.00 6.47 -16.50
C ALA A 38 -20.57 7.48 -15.49
N ALA A 39 -20.43 7.20 -14.19
CA ALA A 39 -20.87 8.07 -13.11
C ALA A 39 -20.14 9.42 -13.09
N ALA A 40 -18.88 9.47 -13.53
CA ALA A 40 -18.09 10.70 -13.61
C ALA A 40 -18.71 11.81 -14.49
N ARG A 41 -19.67 11.45 -15.37
CA ARG A 41 -20.38 12.39 -16.25
C ARG A 41 -21.60 13.02 -15.60
N GLU A 42 -22.03 12.50 -14.46
CA GLU A 42 -23.23 12.93 -13.76
C GLU A 42 -22.93 14.00 -12.71
N ASN A 43 -23.91 14.86 -12.44
CA ASN A 43 -23.76 15.96 -11.49
C ASN A 43 -24.23 15.56 -10.08
N TRP A 44 -23.42 14.75 -9.39
CA TRP A 44 -23.75 14.24 -8.06
C TRP A 44 -23.75 15.34 -6.99
N LYS A 45 -24.73 15.26 -6.10
CA LYS A 45 -24.84 16.08 -4.88
C LYS A 45 -24.38 15.27 -3.67
N ALA A 46 -24.07 15.97 -2.58
CA ALA A 46 -23.65 15.38 -1.32
C ALA A 46 -24.71 14.41 -0.83
N GLY A 47 -24.26 13.25 -0.35
CA GLY A 47 -25.14 12.19 0.09
C GLY A 47 -24.51 10.82 -0.08
N PHE A 48 -25.34 9.81 0.15
CA PHE A 48 -24.98 8.40 0.11
C PHE A 48 -24.34 7.99 -1.23
N GLU A 49 -24.84 8.52 -2.34
CA GLU A 49 -24.34 8.22 -3.69
C GLU A 49 -22.90 8.69 -3.88
N THR A 50 -22.56 9.87 -3.37
CA THR A 50 -21.19 10.39 -3.44
C THR A 50 -20.25 9.53 -2.58
N ASP A 51 -20.68 9.13 -1.39
CA ASP A 51 -19.89 8.26 -0.50
C ASP A 51 -19.66 6.87 -1.13
N MET A 52 -20.67 6.33 -1.79
CA MET A 52 -20.58 5.08 -2.56
C MET A 52 -19.56 5.19 -3.71
N LEU A 53 -19.59 6.27 -4.49
CA LEU A 53 -18.66 6.49 -5.59
C LEU A 53 -17.21 6.64 -5.10
N LEU A 54 -17.01 7.40 -4.02
CA LEU A 54 -15.70 7.52 -3.38
C LEU A 54 -15.19 6.17 -2.86
N THR A 55 -16.08 5.33 -2.36
CA THR A 55 -15.76 3.97 -1.92
C THR A 55 -15.29 3.08 -3.09
N PHE A 56 -15.82 3.29 -4.30
CA PHE A 56 -15.41 2.52 -5.49
C PHE A 56 -14.06 2.92 -6.05
N CYS A 57 -13.56 4.10 -5.71
CA CYS A 57 -12.25 4.53 -6.16
C CYS A 57 -11.15 3.56 -5.71
N VAL A 58 -11.19 3.07 -4.46
CA VAL A 58 -10.15 2.18 -3.92
C VAL A 58 -9.99 0.87 -4.72
N PRO A 59 -11.04 0.05 -4.94
CA PRO A 59 -10.91 -1.16 -5.74
C PRO A 59 -10.52 -0.88 -7.20
N VAL A 60 -10.99 0.23 -7.79
CA VAL A 60 -10.59 0.64 -9.14
C VAL A 60 -9.12 1.04 -9.21
N ILE A 61 -8.61 1.73 -8.20
CA ILE A 61 -7.18 2.06 -8.06
C ILE A 61 -6.37 0.76 -7.96
N ILE A 62 -6.75 -0.17 -7.09
CA ILE A 62 -6.05 -1.45 -6.93
C ILE A 62 -6.03 -2.24 -8.25
N GLU A 63 -7.17 -2.32 -8.95
CA GLU A 63 -7.26 -2.98 -10.25
C GLU A 63 -6.34 -2.34 -11.29
N SER A 64 -6.24 -1.01 -11.31
CA SER A 64 -5.40 -0.29 -12.28
C SER A 64 -3.89 -0.50 -12.09
N ILE A 65 -3.46 -1.08 -10.96
CA ILE A 65 -2.06 -1.44 -10.74
C ILE A 65 -1.65 -2.62 -11.61
N SER A 66 -2.48 -3.66 -11.69
CA SER A 66 -2.15 -4.93 -12.37
C SER A 66 -2.84 -5.09 -13.72
N ASN A 67 -3.91 -4.35 -13.98
CA ASN A 67 -4.69 -4.46 -15.20
C ASN A 67 -4.48 -3.28 -16.16
N PRO A 68 -3.73 -3.43 -17.26
CA PRO A 68 -3.45 -2.34 -18.19
C PRO A 68 -4.69 -1.81 -18.93
N LYS A 69 -5.83 -2.54 -18.88
CA LYS A 69 -7.12 -2.09 -19.45
C LYS A 69 -7.83 -1.07 -18.55
N VAL A 70 -7.43 -0.95 -17.28
CA VAL A 70 -7.98 0.01 -16.33
C VAL A 70 -6.98 1.13 -16.12
N ARG A 71 -7.23 2.29 -16.74
CA ARG A 71 -6.36 3.48 -16.62
C ARG A 71 -7.10 4.64 -15.97
N LEU A 72 -6.48 5.20 -14.93
CA LEU A 72 -6.96 6.39 -14.23
C LEU A 72 -6.58 7.67 -15.00
N GLU A 73 -7.19 7.83 -16.18
CA GLU A 73 -6.96 8.98 -17.04
C GLU A 73 -7.63 10.25 -16.47
N LYS A 74 -7.64 11.33 -17.27
CA LYS A 74 -8.23 12.62 -16.90
C LYS A 74 -9.64 12.52 -16.28
N TRP A 75 -10.48 11.59 -16.74
CA TRP A 75 -11.84 11.41 -16.24
C TRP A 75 -11.90 11.15 -14.73
N PHE A 76 -10.90 10.45 -14.17
CA PHE A 76 -10.87 10.10 -12.74
C PHE A 76 -10.57 11.35 -11.90
N TRP A 77 -9.61 12.15 -12.33
CA TRP A 77 -9.21 13.38 -11.66
C TRP A 77 -10.29 14.46 -11.76
N ASP A 78 -10.87 14.64 -12.95
CA ASP A 78 -11.98 15.58 -13.19
C ASP A 78 -13.19 15.23 -12.31
N MET A 79 -13.47 13.93 -12.11
CA MET A 79 -14.53 13.47 -11.23
C MET A 79 -14.27 13.84 -9.76
N LEU A 80 -13.06 13.62 -9.26
CA LEU A 80 -12.70 14.03 -7.89
C LEU A 80 -12.84 15.55 -7.69
N ASP A 81 -12.42 16.33 -8.69
CA ASP A 81 -12.52 17.79 -8.65
C ASP A 81 -13.98 18.27 -8.72
N ASN A 82 -14.82 17.62 -9.53
CA ASN A 82 -16.26 17.87 -9.59
C ASN A 82 -16.96 17.54 -8.27
N PHE A 83 -16.63 16.43 -7.62
CA PHE A 83 -17.16 16.12 -6.30
C PHE A 83 -16.82 17.19 -5.27
N LYS A 84 -15.58 17.70 -5.28
CA LYS A 84 -15.16 18.77 -4.39
C LYS A 84 -15.93 20.07 -4.68
N LYS A 85 -16.13 20.40 -5.95
CA LYS A 85 -16.85 21.61 -6.38
C LYS A 85 -18.34 21.58 -6.06
N ASN A 86 -18.98 20.43 -6.26
CA ASN A 86 -20.42 20.25 -6.09
C ASN A 86 -20.84 20.11 -4.62
N ASN A 87 -19.88 19.83 -3.74
CA ASN A 87 -20.09 19.64 -2.33
C ASN A 87 -19.26 20.64 -1.52
N PRO A 88 -19.51 21.96 -1.70
CA PRO A 88 -18.84 22.97 -0.91
C PRO A 88 -19.27 22.84 0.55
N PRO A 89 -18.40 23.24 1.48
CA PRO A 89 -18.75 23.22 2.89
C PRO A 89 -19.91 24.19 3.16
N SER A 90 -20.97 23.67 3.77
CA SER A 90 -22.21 24.42 4.06
C SER A 90 -22.02 25.47 5.18
N THR A 91 -21.00 25.31 6.02
CA THR A 91 -20.68 26.16 7.16
C THR A 91 -19.16 26.35 7.33
N PRO A 92 -18.68 27.42 8.01
CA PRO A 92 -17.25 27.59 8.31
C PRO A 92 -16.66 26.44 9.13
N GLU A 93 -17.46 25.82 10.00
CA GLU A 93 -17.08 24.63 10.78
C GLU A 93 -16.96 23.40 9.88
N SER A 94 -17.88 23.22 8.92
CA SER A 94 -17.75 22.18 7.90
C SER A 94 -16.62 22.48 6.92
N ALA A 95 -16.24 23.75 6.71
CA ALA A 95 -15.10 24.13 5.87
C ALA A 95 -13.79 23.76 6.55
N LYS A 96 -13.67 24.02 7.86
CA LYS A 96 -12.57 23.52 8.68
C LYS A 96 -12.56 22.00 8.75
N ALA A 97 -13.69 21.35 9.03
CA ALA A 97 -13.77 19.88 9.07
C ALA A 97 -13.54 19.22 7.70
N GLN A 98 -13.87 19.89 6.59
CA GLN A 98 -13.59 19.40 5.23
C GLN A 98 -12.14 19.71 4.82
N GLN A 99 -11.50 20.75 5.35
CA GLN A 99 -10.04 20.94 5.24
C GLN A 99 -9.29 19.90 6.07
N ASP A 100 -9.67 19.71 7.33
CA ASP A 100 -9.07 18.73 8.26
C ASP A 100 -9.42 17.28 7.88
N GLY A 101 -10.57 17.07 7.23
CA GLY A 101 -11.10 15.78 6.77
C GLY A 101 -10.79 15.43 5.31
N GLN A 102 -10.42 16.40 4.46
CA GLN A 102 -9.78 16.13 3.14
C GLN A 102 -8.47 15.38 3.32
N ASP A 103 -7.88 15.51 4.50
CA ASP A 103 -6.79 14.70 4.97
C ASP A 103 -7.26 13.42 5.69
N ALA A 104 -8.39 12.74 5.42
CA ALA A 104 -8.71 11.46 6.11
C ALA A 104 -8.45 11.45 7.66
N GLY A 105 -8.88 12.49 8.39
CA GLY A 105 -8.53 12.69 9.81
C GLY A 105 -7.15 13.34 10.06
N GLY A 106 -6.64 14.14 9.12
CA GLY A 106 -5.29 14.72 9.16
C GLY A 106 -4.16 13.73 8.77
N ILE A 107 -4.46 12.68 8.01
CA ILE A 107 -3.62 11.71 7.31
C ILE A 107 -3.75 11.91 5.77
N PRO A 108 -3.12 12.95 5.18
CA PRO A 108 -3.26 13.27 3.76
C PRO A 108 -2.96 12.10 2.82
N SER A 109 -2.05 11.20 3.19
CA SER A 109 -1.63 10.06 2.37
C SER A 109 -2.77 9.09 2.01
N LEU A 110 -3.84 9.05 2.81
CA LEU A 110 -5.01 8.19 2.56
C LEU A 110 -6.09 8.87 1.70
N SER A 111 -5.88 10.11 1.27
CA SER A 111 -6.82 10.74 0.34
C SER A 111 -6.85 9.96 -0.98
N ILE A 112 -8.05 9.81 -1.57
CA ILE A 112 -8.25 9.11 -2.85
C ILE A 112 -7.34 9.68 -3.94
N ARG A 113 -7.09 10.98 -3.93
CA ARG A 113 -6.18 11.63 -4.87
C ARG A 113 -4.73 11.12 -4.74
N ASN A 114 -4.22 10.95 -3.52
CA ASN A 114 -2.88 10.41 -3.31
C ASN A 114 -2.81 8.91 -3.63
N LEU A 115 -3.82 8.13 -3.22
CA LEU A 115 -3.89 6.70 -3.57
C LEU A 115 -3.98 6.48 -5.08
N GLY A 116 -4.71 7.33 -5.81
CA GLY A 116 -4.85 7.26 -7.26
C GLY A 116 -3.56 7.50 -8.05
N ARG A 117 -2.48 7.99 -7.41
CA ARG A 117 -1.17 8.13 -8.05
C ARG A 117 -0.33 6.84 -7.99
N LEU A 118 -0.72 5.90 -7.14
CA LEU A 118 0.01 4.65 -6.93
C LEU A 118 0.19 3.84 -8.23
N PRO A 119 -0.80 3.72 -9.14
CA PRO A 119 -0.62 3.05 -10.42
C PRO A 119 0.46 3.71 -11.27
N ASP A 120 0.50 5.03 -11.36
CA ASP A 120 1.53 5.77 -12.11
C ASP A 120 2.92 5.53 -11.49
N PHE A 121 3.01 5.53 -10.16
CA PHE A 121 4.28 5.28 -9.45
C PHE A 121 4.82 3.87 -9.67
N ILE A 122 3.95 2.87 -9.85
CA ILE A 122 4.36 1.47 -10.07
C ILE A 122 4.63 1.20 -11.54
N ASN A 123 3.86 1.78 -12.45
CA ASN A 123 3.96 1.48 -13.88
C ASN A 123 5.04 2.33 -14.57
N ASP A 124 5.14 3.61 -14.20
CA ASP A 124 6.04 4.60 -14.78
C ASP A 124 6.91 5.33 -13.73
N PRO A 125 7.58 4.62 -12.80
CA PRO A 125 8.31 5.20 -11.67
C PRO A 125 9.35 6.25 -12.07
N GLU A 126 10.03 6.05 -13.21
CA GLU A 126 11.10 6.91 -13.72
C GLU A 126 10.62 8.36 -13.92
N LEU A 127 9.36 8.55 -14.31
CA LEU A 127 8.75 9.86 -14.55
C LEU A 127 8.34 10.56 -13.24
N HIS A 128 8.29 9.82 -12.13
CA HIS A 128 7.67 10.25 -10.88
C HIS A 128 8.61 10.17 -9.67
N ARG A 129 9.93 10.02 -9.86
CA ARG A 129 10.90 9.85 -8.77
C ARG A 129 10.75 10.87 -7.63
N MET A 130 10.63 12.17 -7.95
CA MET A 130 10.47 13.20 -6.92
C MET A 130 9.14 13.05 -6.16
N GLU A 131 8.05 12.75 -6.87
CA GLU A 131 6.74 12.56 -6.28
C GLU A 131 6.71 11.32 -5.37
N ILE A 132 7.35 10.23 -5.78
CA ILE A 132 7.53 9.00 -4.99
C ILE A 132 8.29 9.31 -3.70
N THR A 133 9.41 10.05 -3.79
CA THR A 133 10.17 10.49 -2.61
C THR A 133 9.32 11.35 -1.68
N CYS A 134 8.55 12.31 -2.22
CA CYS A 134 7.65 13.13 -1.40
C CYS A 134 6.54 12.30 -0.75
N ALA A 135 5.97 11.33 -1.47
CA ALA A 135 4.95 10.42 -0.97
C ALA A 135 5.53 9.55 0.16
N TYR A 136 6.73 9.01 0.01
CA TYR A 136 7.42 8.21 1.03
C TYR A 136 7.54 8.97 2.36
N HIS A 137 8.11 10.18 2.36
CA HIS A 137 8.27 10.97 3.57
C HIS A 137 6.92 11.35 4.21
N ARG A 138 5.91 11.62 3.38
CA ARG A 138 4.54 11.90 3.84
C ARG A 138 3.94 10.66 4.52
N LEU A 139 4.05 9.49 3.91
CA LEU A 139 3.60 8.22 4.46
C LEU A 139 4.27 7.93 5.80
N CYS A 140 5.59 8.11 5.93
CA CYS A 140 6.29 7.91 7.20
C CYS A 140 5.78 8.83 8.31
N ARG A 141 5.52 10.11 8.01
CA ARG A 141 4.95 11.06 8.98
C ARG A 141 3.53 10.68 9.39
N ASP A 142 2.70 10.37 8.40
CA ASP A 142 1.31 10.00 8.59
C ASP A 142 1.19 8.69 9.37
N LEU A 143 2.08 7.73 9.12
CA LEU A 143 2.13 6.45 9.83
C LEU A 143 2.47 6.62 11.30
N ARG A 144 3.46 7.48 11.62
CA ARG A 144 3.76 7.82 13.02
C ARG A 144 2.55 8.40 13.75
N LYS A 145 1.85 9.35 13.13
CA LYS A 145 0.63 9.94 13.71
C LYS A 145 -0.45 8.88 13.92
N LEU A 146 -0.67 8.02 12.93
CA LEU A 146 -1.71 7.02 12.98
C LEU A 146 -1.38 5.87 13.95
N SER A 147 -0.11 5.51 14.10
CA SER A 147 0.36 4.53 15.11
C SER A 147 -0.01 4.96 16.52
N GLU A 148 0.19 6.24 16.86
CA GLU A 148 -0.21 6.78 18.17
C GLU A 148 -1.73 6.73 18.39
N ILE A 149 -2.51 7.04 17.35
CA ILE A 149 -3.98 6.92 17.42
C ILE A 149 -4.39 5.46 17.61
N VAL A 150 -3.81 4.54 16.82
CA VAL A 150 -4.09 3.10 16.91
C VAL A 150 -3.77 2.57 18.31
N LYS A 151 -2.65 2.96 18.91
CA LYS A 151 -2.32 2.63 20.31
C LYS A 151 -3.39 3.14 21.27
N ALA A 152 -3.84 4.40 21.12
CA ALA A 152 -4.86 4.99 21.98
C ALA A 152 -6.25 4.34 21.86
N VAL A 153 -6.58 3.75 20.70
CA VAL A 153 -7.85 3.02 20.47
C VAL A 153 -7.71 1.50 20.58
N THR A 154 -6.56 1.00 21.03
CA THR A 154 -6.33 -0.41 21.37
C THR A 154 -6.52 -0.58 22.87
N TRP A 155 -7.24 -1.63 23.28
CA TRP A 155 -7.55 -1.88 24.69
C TRP A 155 -6.85 -3.13 25.21
N ALA A 156 -6.67 -3.18 26.53
CA ALA A 156 -6.15 -4.37 27.20
C ALA A 156 -7.13 -5.56 27.09
N PRO A 157 -6.64 -6.80 27.15
CA PRO A 157 -7.48 -7.99 27.21
C PRO A 157 -8.53 -7.89 28.33
N GLY A 158 -9.78 -8.26 28.03
CA GLY A 158 -10.90 -8.21 28.99
C GLY A 158 -11.64 -6.87 29.08
N PHE A 159 -11.18 -5.82 28.38
CA PHE A 159 -11.96 -4.59 28.25
C PHE A 159 -13.23 -4.83 27.42
N SER A 160 -14.36 -4.27 27.85
CA SER A 160 -15.63 -4.31 27.12
C SER A 160 -15.91 -2.98 26.42
N PRO A 161 -15.50 -2.81 25.15
CA PRO A 161 -15.64 -1.54 24.45
C PRO A 161 -17.10 -1.26 24.09
N THR A 162 -17.47 0.02 24.12
CA THR A 162 -18.74 0.49 23.56
C THR A 162 -18.77 0.29 22.04
N PRO A 163 -19.97 0.22 21.41
CA PRO A 163 -20.07 0.15 19.95
C PRO A 163 -19.35 1.29 19.21
N MET A 164 -19.32 2.49 19.78
CA MET A 164 -18.57 3.62 19.21
C MET A 164 -17.06 3.38 19.24
N GLN A 165 -16.54 2.91 20.37
CA GLN A 165 -15.12 2.59 20.53
C GLN A 165 -14.68 1.49 19.56
N LEU A 166 -15.48 0.42 19.42
CA LEU A 166 -15.26 -0.63 18.42
C LEU A 166 -15.17 -0.09 17.00
N ARG A 167 -16.12 0.77 16.60
CA ARG A 167 -16.11 1.40 15.27
C ARG A 167 -14.85 2.24 15.04
N LEU A 168 -14.47 3.06 16.00
CA LEU A 168 -13.27 3.90 15.91
C LEU A 168 -12.00 3.05 15.80
N SER A 169 -11.84 2.05 16.68
CA SER A 169 -10.69 1.14 16.64
C SER A 169 -10.58 0.42 15.30
N ARG A 170 -11.68 -0.15 14.80
CA ARG A 170 -11.71 -0.79 13.48
C ARG A 170 -11.32 0.19 12.37
N SER A 171 -11.88 1.40 12.38
CA SER A 171 -11.64 2.41 11.34
C SER A 171 -10.18 2.84 11.29
N TYR A 172 -9.58 3.16 12.45
CA TYR A 172 -8.18 3.58 12.50
C TYR A 172 -7.22 2.46 12.18
N ASN A 173 -7.50 1.23 12.61
CA ASN A 173 -6.68 0.07 12.22
C ASN A 173 -6.78 -0.22 10.71
N SER A 174 -7.96 -0.05 10.10
CA SER A 174 -8.11 -0.20 8.64
C SER A 174 -7.29 0.85 7.90
N ALA A 175 -7.38 2.12 8.34
CA ALA A 175 -6.57 3.20 7.81
C ALA A 175 -5.07 2.92 7.95
N TYR A 176 -4.65 2.38 9.10
CA TYR A 176 -3.26 2.03 9.39
C TYR A 176 -2.75 0.92 8.49
N SER A 177 -3.57 -0.11 8.25
CA SER A 177 -3.23 -1.20 7.33
C SER A 177 -3.04 -0.72 5.89
N VAL A 178 -3.96 0.12 5.39
CA VAL A 178 -3.83 0.71 4.05
C VAL A 178 -2.55 1.55 3.96
N LEU A 179 -2.26 2.33 5.00
CA LEU A 179 -1.06 3.17 5.04
C LEU A 179 0.23 2.35 5.04
N LEU A 180 0.29 1.26 5.82
CA LEU A 180 1.39 0.30 5.79
C LEU A 180 1.53 -0.34 4.41
N THR A 181 0.42 -0.76 3.79
CA THR A 181 0.44 -1.36 2.45
C THR A 181 1.10 -0.43 1.44
N VAL A 182 0.67 0.83 1.41
CA VAL A 182 1.24 1.84 0.51
C VAL A 182 2.70 2.12 0.88
N LEU A 183 3.04 2.20 2.17
CA LEU A 183 4.43 2.41 2.59
C LEU A 183 5.35 1.26 2.16
N VAL A 184 4.92 0.01 2.24
CA VAL A 184 5.71 -1.13 1.74
C VAL A 184 5.97 -0.99 0.25
N ILE A 185 4.93 -0.70 -0.55
CA ILE A 185 5.07 -0.53 -2.01
C ILE A 185 6.04 0.62 -2.34
N ILE A 186 5.81 1.80 -1.75
CA ILE A 186 6.65 2.97 -2.00
C ILE A 186 8.08 2.74 -1.47
N GLY A 187 8.24 2.03 -0.34
CA GLY A 187 9.53 1.64 0.19
C GLY A 187 10.32 0.74 -0.77
N GLN A 188 9.66 -0.21 -1.45
CA GLN A 188 10.28 -1.01 -2.50
C GLN A 188 10.68 -0.17 -3.71
N LEU A 189 9.88 0.82 -4.12
CA LEU A 189 10.28 1.77 -5.16
C LEU A 189 11.50 2.60 -4.75
N MET A 190 11.54 3.08 -3.50
CA MET A 190 12.69 3.82 -2.96
C MET A 190 13.96 2.96 -2.96
N GLN A 191 13.87 1.70 -2.54
CA GLN A 191 15.01 0.77 -2.60
C GLN A 191 15.41 0.43 -4.03
N ALA A 192 14.47 0.31 -4.96
CA ALA A 192 14.79 0.09 -6.37
C ALA A 192 15.55 1.29 -6.97
N PHE A 193 15.24 2.50 -6.52
CA PHE A 193 15.93 3.73 -6.91
C PHE A 193 17.30 3.94 -6.25
N ASP A 194 17.52 3.34 -5.08
CA ASP A 194 18.72 3.49 -4.24
C ASP A 194 18.99 2.18 -3.46
N PRO A 195 19.50 1.14 -4.13
CA PRO A 195 19.58 -0.22 -3.56
C PRO A 195 20.63 -0.35 -2.46
N TYR A 196 21.55 0.62 -2.34
CA TYR A 196 22.63 0.59 -1.35
C TYR A 196 22.30 1.35 -0.06
N ASN A 197 21.09 1.93 0.02
CA ASN A 197 20.66 2.68 1.18
C ASN A 197 20.16 1.76 2.30
N LEU A 198 21.07 1.44 3.22
CA LEU A 198 20.80 0.55 4.34
C LEU A 198 19.70 1.06 5.29
N ALA A 199 19.44 2.37 5.33
CA ALA A 199 18.34 2.91 6.14
C ALA A 199 16.98 2.42 5.60
N LEU A 200 16.79 2.41 4.29
CA LEU A 200 15.57 1.92 3.65
C LEU A 200 15.36 0.42 3.88
N VAL A 201 16.45 -0.37 3.97
CA VAL A 201 16.39 -1.80 4.29
C VAL A 201 15.92 -2.00 5.73
N GLY A 202 16.48 -1.26 6.68
CA GLY A 202 16.06 -1.30 8.08
C GLY A 202 14.59 -0.89 8.27
N GLU A 203 14.15 0.17 7.58
CA GLU A 203 12.77 0.64 7.62
C GLU A 203 11.79 -0.39 7.03
N ALA A 204 12.17 -1.11 5.96
CA ALA A 204 11.36 -2.17 5.39
C ALA A 204 11.21 -3.38 6.32
N ALA A 205 12.27 -3.74 7.05
CA ALA A 205 12.20 -4.81 8.06
C ALA A 205 11.23 -4.46 9.20
N LEU A 206 11.31 -3.21 9.69
CA LEU A 206 10.37 -2.71 10.70
C LEU A 206 8.93 -2.69 10.18
N CYS A 207 8.73 -2.26 8.94
CA CYS A 207 7.41 -2.23 8.31
C CYS A 207 6.79 -3.63 8.19
N SER A 208 7.59 -4.63 7.78
CA SER A 208 7.14 -6.02 7.67
C SER A 208 6.72 -6.61 9.02
N SER A 209 7.51 -6.35 10.08
CA SER A 209 7.17 -6.74 11.46
C SER A 209 5.88 -6.08 11.95
N GLU A 210 5.68 -4.81 11.61
CA GLU A 210 4.47 -4.08 11.98
C GLU A 210 3.23 -4.62 11.25
N VAL A 211 3.36 -5.08 10.00
CA VAL A 211 2.27 -5.73 9.26
C VAL A 211 1.81 -7.01 9.96
N VAL A 212 2.74 -7.88 10.40
CA VAL A 212 2.40 -9.10 11.17
C VAL A 212 1.72 -8.73 12.49
N SER A 213 2.30 -7.76 13.22
CA SER A 213 1.75 -7.28 14.50
C SER A 213 0.33 -6.72 14.37
N LEU A 214 0.07 -5.97 13.29
CA LEU A 214 -1.25 -5.48 12.97
C LEU A 214 -2.21 -6.63 12.67
N ALA A 215 -1.82 -7.56 11.82
CA ALA A 215 -2.65 -8.70 11.42
C ALA A 215 -3.13 -9.52 12.63
N HIS A 216 -2.26 -9.79 13.59
CA HIS A 216 -2.67 -10.46 14.83
C HIS A 216 -3.61 -9.60 15.68
N ARG A 217 -3.31 -8.31 15.84
CA ARG A 217 -4.12 -7.37 16.65
C ARG A 217 -5.57 -7.27 16.18
N ILE A 218 -5.78 -7.31 14.87
CA ILE A 218 -7.11 -7.08 14.27
C ILE A 218 -7.80 -8.35 13.79
N SER A 219 -7.20 -9.52 14.05
CA SER A 219 -7.75 -10.84 13.73
C SER A 219 -9.18 -11.05 14.27
N GLN A 220 -9.50 -10.48 15.43
CA GLN A 220 -10.85 -10.53 16.02
C GLN A 220 -11.94 -9.86 15.17
N TYR A 221 -11.58 -9.05 14.18
CA TYR A 221 -12.51 -8.38 13.28
C TYR A 221 -12.72 -9.14 11.95
N ARG A 222 -12.11 -10.32 11.80
CA ARG A 222 -12.28 -11.18 10.62
C ARG A 222 -13.71 -11.69 10.47
N PRO A 223 -14.18 -11.96 9.24
CA PRO A 223 -13.49 -11.68 7.97
C PRO A 223 -13.66 -10.23 7.51
N LEU A 224 -14.79 -9.59 7.83
CA LEU A 224 -15.20 -8.30 7.23
C LEU A 224 -14.35 -7.11 7.66
N GLY A 225 -14.10 -6.96 8.97
CA GLY A 225 -13.38 -5.82 9.53
C GLY A 225 -11.87 -5.88 9.33
N ALA A 226 -11.35 -7.00 8.84
CA ALA A 226 -9.94 -7.23 8.52
C ALA A 226 -9.74 -7.68 7.06
N SER A 227 -10.72 -7.45 6.18
CA SER A 227 -10.71 -7.95 4.79
C SER A 227 -9.58 -7.40 3.92
N HIS A 228 -8.96 -6.30 4.36
CA HIS A 228 -7.84 -5.64 3.68
C HIS A 228 -6.47 -6.25 4.07
N VAL A 229 -6.38 -6.94 5.21
CA VAL A 229 -5.14 -7.50 5.76
C VAL A 229 -4.46 -8.52 4.83
N PRO A 230 -5.17 -9.44 4.15
CA PRO A 230 -4.52 -10.42 3.28
C PRO A 230 -3.70 -9.78 2.15
N LEU A 231 -4.20 -8.68 1.57
CA LEU A 231 -3.46 -7.93 0.55
C LEU A 231 -2.18 -7.31 1.15
N THR A 232 -2.29 -6.70 2.33
CA THR A 232 -1.15 -6.13 3.06
C THR A 232 -0.08 -7.20 3.34
N LEU A 233 -0.50 -8.37 3.84
CA LEU A 233 0.38 -9.51 4.12
C LEU A 233 1.06 -10.04 2.86
N ALA A 234 0.31 -10.23 1.78
CA ALA A 234 0.87 -10.72 0.51
C ALA A 234 1.92 -9.76 -0.07
N ILE A 235 1.69 -8.45 0.02
CA ILE A 235 2.64 -7.42 -0.44
C ILE A 235 3.87 -7.37 0.47
N ALA A 236 3.69 -7.43 1.80
CA ALA A 236 4.80 -7.46 2.74
C ALA A 236 5.66 -8.73 2.56
N TRP A 237 5.04 -9.88 2.33
CA TRP A 237 5.72 -11.15 2.05
C TRP A 237 6.57 -11.05 0.77
N ALA A 238 6.06 -10.38 -0.26
CA ALA A 238 6.79 -10.12 -1.50
C ALA A 238 7.94 -9.12 -1.34
N ALA A 239 7.85 -8.22 -0.37
CA ALA A 239 8.79 -7.12 -0.15
C ALA A 239 9.99 -7.48 0.75
N THR A 240 10.00 -8.69 1.34
CA THR A 240 11.09 -9.14 2.22
C THR A 240 11.77 -10.40 1.69
N ASP A 241 13.09 -10.41 1.82
CA ASP A 241 13.95 -11.56 1.53
C ASP A 241 14.45 -12.23 2.83
N GLU A 242 14.11 -11.69 4.00
CA GLU A 242 14.51 -12.25 5.30
C GLU A 242 13.69 -13.54 5.58
N PRO A 243 14.34 -14.72 5.67
CA PRO A 243 13.62 -15.99 5.69
C PRO A 243 12.66 -16.17 6.88
N GLY A 244 13.02 -15.65 8.05
CA GLY A 244 12.19 -15.74 9.26
C GLY A 244 10.90 -14.94 9.14
N MET A 245 11.00 -13.68 8.77
CA MET A 245 9.87 -12.77 8.53
C MET A 245 9.00 -13.28 7.38
N LYS A 246 9.61 -13.79 6.31
CA LYS A 246 8.86 -14.36 5.17
C LYS A 246 8.00 -15.54 5.61
N ARG A 247 8.53 -16.43 6.45
CA ARG A 247 7.78 -17.53 7.05
C ARG A 247 6.64 -17.02 7.93
N GLN A 248 6.89 -16.04 8.81
CA GLN A 248 5.84 -15.48 9.68
C GLN A 248 4.69 -14.85 8.89
N LEU A 249 5.03 -14.11 7.82
CA LEU A 249 4.03 -13.51 6.93
C LEU A 249 3.22 -14.57 6.20
N GLU A 250 3.86 -15.65 5.75
CA GLU A 250 3.21 -16.79 5.09
C GLU A 250 2.25 -17.52 6.04
N GLU A 251 2.71 -17.91 7.23
CA GLU A 251 1.88 -18.54 8.27
C GLU A 251 0.66 -17.67 8.63
N THR A 252 0.88 -16.37 8.82
CA THR A 252 -0.22 -15.42 9.11
C THR A 252 -1.17 -15.29 7.91
N LEU A 253 -0.65 -15.29 6.67
CA LEU A 253 -1.48 -15.20 5.48
C LEU A 253 -2.32 -16.46 5.27
N GLU A 254 -1.79 -17.64 5.59
CA GLU A 254 -2.54 -18.91 5.57
C GLU A 254 -3.71 -18.91 6.55
N GLU A 255 -3.54 -18.34 7.75
CA GLU A 255 -4.65 -18.18 8.69
C GLU A 255 -5.76 -17.33 8.08
N TYR A 256 -5.40 -16.19 7.47
CA TYR A 256 -6.35 -15.27 6.84
C TYR A 256 -6.97 -15.86 5.56
N GLN A 257 -6.24 -16.69 4.82
CA GLN A 257 -6.72 -17.36 3.60
C GLN A 257 -7.95 -18.22 3.86
N GLN A 258 -8.13 -18.76 5.08
CA GLN A 258 -9.29 -19.56 5.48
C GLN A 258 -10.62 -18.79 5.39
N ASP A 259 -10.58 -17.45 5.40
CA ASP A 259 -11.76 -16.60 5.25
C ASP A 259 -12.22 -16.48 3.79
N TRP A 260 -11.40 -16.92 2.83
CA TRP A 260 -11.58 -16.67 1.40
C TRP A 260 -11.62 -17.98 0.62
N THR A 261 -12.62 -18.11 -0.25
CA THR A 261 -12.83 -19.32 -1.06
C THR A 261 -12.25 -19.17 -2.46
N VAL A 262 -12.30 -17.97 -3.04
CA VAL A 262 -11.91 -17.72 -4.44
C VAL A 262 -10.53 -17.08 -4.55
N THR A 263 -10.25 -16.06 -3.75
CA THR A 263 -9.00 -15.31 -3.86
C THR A 263 -7.87 -16.11 -3.22
N GLN A 264 -6.86 -16.46 -4.02
CA GLN A 264 -5.64 -17.12 -3.54
C GLN A 264 -4.56 -16.07 -3.28
N TRP A 265 -4.43 -15.63 -2.03
CA TRP A 265 -3.58 -14.49 -1.68
C TRP A 265 -2.08 -14.75 -1.88
N MET A 266 -1.62 -15.99 -1.78
CA MET A 266 -0.24 -16.34 -2.14
C MET A 266 0.07 -16.09 -3.62
N LYS A 267 -0.89 -16.31 -4.54
CA LYS A 267 -0.71 -15.95 -5.96
C LYS A 267 -0.54 -14.44 -6.13
N VAL A 268 -1.25 -13.64 -5.34
CA VAL A 268 -1.07 -12.18 -5.32
C VAL A 268 0.35 -11.83 -4.83
N GLY A 269 0.84 -12.51 -3.79
CA GLY A 269 2.22 -12.35 -3.29
C GLY A 269 3.28 -12.66 -4.34
N TYR A 270 3.15 -13.75 -5.09
CA TYR A 270 4.05 -14.08 -6.20
C TYR A 270 4.04 -13.02 -7.29
N TRP A 271 2.86 -12.54 -7.70
CA TRP A 271 2.75 -11.46 -8.68
C TRP A 271 3.50 -10.20 -8.23
N TRP A 272 3.39 -9.83 -6.95
CA TRP A 272 4.14 -8.69 -6.39
C TRP A 272 5.64 -8.94 -6.31
N THR A 273 6.06 -10.18 -6.06
CA THR A 273 7.49 -10.55 -6.07
C THR A 273 8.08 -10.32 -7.46
N ASP A 274 7.41 -10.81 -8.50
CA ASP A 274 7.80 -10.59 -9.90
C ASP A 274 7.81 -9.09 -10.22
N LYS A 275 6.79 -8.36 -9.77
CA LYS A 275 6.69 -6.92 -10.02
C LYS A 275 7.81 -6.12 -9.35
N PHE A 276 8.15 -6.42 -8.09
CA PHE A 276 9.26 -5.76 -7.40
C PHE A 276 10.62 -6.15 -8.02
N ALA A 277 10.80 -7.39 -8.46
CA ALA A 277 11.99 -7.80 -9.19
C ALA A 277 12.15 -7.05 -10.52
N GLU A 278 11.07 -6.90 -11.30
CA GLU A 278 11.02 -6.09 -12.52
C GLU A 278 11.44 -4.64 -12.24
N LEU A 279 10.86 -4.02 -11.20
CA LEU A 279 11.16 -2.64 -10.81
C LEU A 279 12.61 -2.46 -10.40
N ARG A 280 13.16 -3.36 -9.58
CA ARG A 280 14.58 -3.33 -9.21
C ARG A 280 15.48 -3.43 -10.43
N GLY A 281 15.20 -4.35 -11.36
CA GLY A 281 15.98 -4.50 -12.59
C GLY A 281 15.90 -3.28 -13.51
N ARG A 282 14.74 -2.62 -13.59
CA ARG A 282 14.54 -1.40 -14.39
C ARG A 282 15.22 -0.17 -13.80
N LEU A 283 15.15 -0.01 -12.48
CA LEU A 283 15.50 1.22 -11.77
C LEU A 283 16.89 1.23 -11.15
N ALA A 284 17.52 0.06 -10.99
CA ALA A 284 18.85 -0.04 -10.44
C ALA A 284 19.80 0.90 -11.21
N PRO A 285 20.65 1.68 -10.50
CA PRO A 285 21.67 2.49 -11.14
C PRO A 285 22.49 1.60 -12.06
N ARG A 286 22.52 1.93 -13.36
CA ARG A 286 23.47 1.28 -14.28
C ARG A 286 24.84 1.81 -13.91
N VAL A 287 25.56 1.09 -13.06
CA VAL A 287 26.99 1.31 -12.90
C VAL A 287 27.60 1.17 -14.28
N SER A 288 28.25 2.22 -14.78
CA SER A 288 28.96 2.10 -16.06
C SER A 288 30.06 1.04 -15.90
N GLN A 289 30.35 0.25 -16.93
CA GLN A 289 31.44 -0.74 -16.87
C GLN A 289 32.77 -0.12 -16.40
N GLU A 290 32.98 1.18 -16.67
CA GLU A 290 34.14 1.95 -16.21
C GLU A 290 34.14 2.22 -14.70
N GLU A 291 32.99 2.46 -14.09
CA GLU A 291 32.85 2.63 -12.63
C GLU A 291 32.97 1.29 -11.89
N GLU A 292 32.46 0.21 -12.48
CA GLU A 292 32.62 -1.16 -11.95
C GLU A 292 34.08 -1.59 -11.97
N GLU A 293 34.80 -1.36 -13.08
CA GLU A 293 36.26 -1.57 -13.17
C GLU A 293 37.04 -0.67 -12.20
N MET A 294 36.64 0.58 -12.00
CA MET A 294 37.28 1.48 -11.04
C MET A 294 37.10 1.04 -9.59
N LEU A 295 35.91 0.54 -9.23
CA LEU A 295 35.63 0.02 -7.89
C LEU A 295 36.41 -1.27 -7.61
N ILE A 296 36.51 -2.17 -8.60
CA ILE A 296 37.32 -3.39 -8.53
C ILE A 296 38.80 -3.05 -8.34
N ARG A 297 39.36 -2.15 -9.16
CA ARG A 297 40.76 -1.68 -9.02
C ARG A 297 41.02 -1.00 -7.67
N ARG A 298 40.03 -0.31 -7.11
CA ARG A 298 40.15 0.31 -5.77
C ARG A 298 40.15 -0.71 -4.65
N GLY A 299 39.38 -1.80 -4.78
CA GLY A 299 39.38 -2.92 -3.83
C GLY A 299 40.71 -3.69 -3.83
N GLU A 300 41.22 -4.02 -5.01
CA GLU A 300 42.51 -4.72 -5.17
C GLU A 300 43.70 -3.90 -4.64
N GLY A 301 43.67 -2.56 -4.78
CA GLY A 301 44.70 -1.67 -4.25
C GLY A 301 44.73 -1.56 -2.72
N VAL A 302 43.67 -1.97 -2.03
CA VAL A 302 43.62 -2.02 -0.55
C VAL A 302 44.16 -3.35 -0.04
N GLU A 303 43.90 -4.47 -0.73
CA GLU A 303 44.49 -5.77 -0.39
C GLU A 303 46.02 -5.80 -0.59
N LEU A 304 46.53 -5.16 -1.65
CA LEU A 304 47.96 -5.09 -1.94
C LEU A 304 48.76 -4.22 -0.94
N LYS A 305 48.12 -3.31 -0.21
CA LYS A 305 48.78 -2.52 0.85
C LYS A 305 48.85 -3.23 2.21
N GLY A 306 48.18 -4.37 2.37
CA GLY A 306 48.20 -5.18 3.59
C GLY A 306 49.32 -6.21 3.68
N GLN A 307 50.10 -6.41 2.61
CA GLN A 307 51.19 -7.38 2.54
C GLN A 307 52.55 -6.67 2.40
N GLN A 308 53.02 -6.03 3.48
CA GLN A 308 54.46 -5.81 3.68
C GLN A 308 55.03 -6.96 4.53
N PRO A 309 56.13 -7.62 4.09
CA PRO A 309 56.72 -8.72 4.85
C PRO A 309 57.36 -8.20 6.14
N ALA A 310 57.07 -8.88 7.23
CA ALA A 310 57.77 -8.72 8.50
C ALA A 310 59.16 -9.35 8.36
N ASP A 311 60.18 -8.53 8.12
CA ASP A 311 61.58 -8.94 8.27
C ASP A 311 62.30 -8.06 9.29
N GLU A 312 62.83 -8.78 10.29
CA GLU A 312 64.08 -8.56 11.01
C GLU A 312 64.33 -7.22 11.70
N CYS A 313 64.26 -7.24 13.05
CA CYS A 313 65.32 -6.61 13.83
C CYS A 313 65.58 -7.41 15.12
N CYS A 314 66.70 -8.12 15.11
CA CYS A 314 67.33 -8.77 16.27
C CYS A 314 67.93 -7.74 17.24
N VAL A 315 67.80 -8.05 18.54
CA VAL A 315 68.83 -8.04 19.58
C VAL A 315 70.03 -7.08 19.40
N MET A 316 70.06 -6.00 20.18
CA MET A 316 71.08 -5.72 21.21
C MET A 316 70.53 -4.74 22.24
#